data_AF-A0A7Y3URL7-F1
#
_entry.id   AF-A0A7Y3URL7-F1
#
_cell.length_a   1.000
_cell.length_b   1.000
_cell.length_c   1.000
_cell.angle_alpha   90.00
_cell.angle_beta   90.00
_cell.angle_gamma   90.00
#
_symmetry.space_group_name_H-M   'P 1'
#
loop_
_entity.id
_entity.type
_entity.pdbx_description
1 polymer ?
#
loop_
_entity_poly.entity_id
_entity_poly.type
_entity_poly.pdbx_seq_one_letter_code
_entity_poly.pdbx_strand_id
1 'polypeptide(L)'
;MQIQREGNLSFGDARLSIWEEGISAAREAGGVRGADAWEKQFKREVFKRIIQTLNRLGWTVGPNLDAEKNYKCIAHGMRWCSKGDLKADLQVSGRSITFEMFQNVNAPDRPDHGGRHQSNKEFHMPYVMRLEMERTRRKIRDYLCAVFTDYKFTPAEPRGMGPGICTAMEKIEHHHASHRNQGRLADFVVPQHNYKSKDGDLLQHGQKVWICDRKGRVLPGTAYYNSGQMWLVVTSRYGYTNVANCEIWTVNPGDLRRKRNEWVRRKRLEALMSAAAARMDFKKAETLKNILFPPQESLYMIWTDRHGGAYFGPNYSGYTSDTTQAGKYTRAELKPYLGDADEKDHLRAVPVRKAA
;
A
#
# COMPACT_ATOMS: atom_id res chain seq x y z
N MET A 1 -0.07 -43.18 6.82
CA MET A 1 0.96 -43.24 7.88
C MET A 1 1.58 -41.86 8.00
N GLN A 2 1.31 -41.16 9.11
CA GLN A 2 1.92 -39.87 9.41
C GLN A 2 3.29 -40.09 10.06
N ILE A 3 4.24 -39.21 9.81
CA ILE A 3 5.59 -39.28 10.40
C ILE A 3 5.59 -38.44 11.67
N GLN A 4 6.06 -39.00 12.77
CA GLN A 4 6.16 -38.28 14.04
C GLN A 4 7.36 -37.33 14.00
N ARG A 5 7.08 -36.03 13.87
CA ARG A 5 8.04 -34.93 14.00
C ARG A 5 7.31 -33.70 14.53
N GLU A 6 7.99 -32.97 15.41
CA GLU A 6 7.53 -31.68 15.89
C GLU A 6 8.29 -30.56 15.16
N GLY A 7 7.52 -29.61 14.62
CA GLY A 7 8.09 -28.50 13.87
C GLY A 7 7.11 -27.34 13.77
N ASN A 8 7.64 -26.17 13.52
CA ASN A 8 6.85 -24.97 13.34
C ASN A 8 7.10 -24.38 11.95
N LEU A 9 6.04 -23.82 11.36
CA LEU A 9 6.05 -23.20 10.05
C LEU A 9 5.57 -21.76 10.19
N SER A 10 6.21 -20.84 9.46
CA SER A 10 5.75 -19.46 9.34
C SER A 10 5.96 -18.93 7.93
N PHE A 11 5.15 -17.94 7.58
CA PHE A 11 5.33 -17.13 6.40
C PHE A 11 5.97 -15.80 6.76
N GLY A 12 6.92 -15.36 5.94
CA GLY A 12 7.48 -14.01 5.94
C GLY A 12 7.31 -13.36 4.56
N ASP A 13 7.95 -12.22 4.36
CA ASP A 13 7.95 -11.52 3.05
C ASP A 13 8.54 -12.41 1.95
N ALA A 14 7.66 -12.94 1.10
CA ALA A 14 7.95 -13.92 0.05
C ALA A 14 8.73 -15.15 0.55
N ARG A 15 8.57 -15.51 1.82
CA ARG A 15 9.35 -16.56 2.48
C ARG A 15 8.46 -17.58 3.19
N LEU A 16 8.87 -18.84 3.16
CA LEU A 16 8.41 -19.90 4.06
C LEU A 16 9.60 -20.38 4.90
N SER A 17 9.41 -20.41 6.22
CA SER A 17 10.40 -20.90 7.18
C SER A 17 9.84 -22.10 7.93
N ILE A 18 10.69 -23.11 8.14
CA ILE A 18 10.39 -24.31 8.92
C ILE A 18 11.52 -24.49 9.93
N TRP A 19 11.17 -24.71 11.20
CA TRP A 19 12.14 -24.97 12.27
C TRP A 19 11.70 -26.11 13.18
N GLU A 20 12.66 -26.96 13.56
CA GLU A 20 12.48 -28.01 14.55
C GLU A 20 13.48 -27.81 15.71
N GLU A 21 13.19 -28.34 16.90
CA GLU A 21 14.07 -28.22 18.09
C GLU A 21 14.86 -29.52 18.38
N GLY A 22 14.59 -30.60 17.64
CA GLY A 22 15.15 -31.94 17.92
C GLY A 22 16.67 -32.09 17.77
N ILE A 23 17.35 -31.11 17.16
CA ILE A 23 18.80 -31.17 16.95
C ILE A 23 19.60 -31.12 18.27
N SER A 24 19.09 -30.40 19.28
CA SER A 24 19.78 -30.24 20.57
C SER A 24 19.78 -31.55 21.34
N ALA A 25 18.63 -32.23 21.43
CA ALA A 25 18.52 -33.54 22.06
C ALA A 25 19.36 -34.61 21.34
N ALA A 26 19.41 -34.58 20.00
CA ALA A 26 20.28 -35.47 19.23
C ALA A 26 21.77 -35.23 19.50
N ARG A 27 22.15 -33.97 19.72
CA ARG A 27 23.51 -33.59 20.08
C ARG A 27 23.88 -34.02 21.50
N GLU A 28 22.95 -33.93 22.44
CA GLU A 28 23.15 -34.43 23.82
C GLU A 28 23.32 -35.95 23.84
N ALA A 29 22.51 -36.68 23.07
CA ALA A 29 22.56 -38.14 23.04
C ALA A 29 23.79 -38.73 22.31
N GLY A 30 24.24 -38.08 21.23
CA GLY A 30 25.25 -38.66 20.32
C GLY A 30 26.38 -37.71 19.90
N GLY A 31 26.52 -36.57 20.57
CA GLY A 31 27.50 -35.54 20.22
C GLY A 31 27.29 -34.99 18.80
N VAL A 32 28.40 -34.61 18.15
CA VAL A 32 28.39 -34.10 16.76
C VAL A 32 27.79 -35.12 15.78
N ARG A 33 28.08 -36.41 15.96
CA ARG A 33 27.56 -37.48 15.09
C ARG A 33 26.05 -37.64 15.20
N GLY A 34 25.49 -37.46 16.41
CA GLY A 34 24.05 -37.46 16.62
C GLY A 34 23.35 -36.30 15.90
N ALA A 35 23.93 -35.09 15.99
CA ALA A 35 23.45 -33.92 15.25
C ALA A 35 23.50 -34.12 13.73
N ASP A 36 24.60 -34.65 13.20
CA ASP A 36 24.77 -34.93 11.77
C ASP A 36 23.76 -35.97 11.25
N ALA A 37 23.51 -37.02 12.04
CA ALA A 37 22.53 -38.05 11.71
C ALA A 37 21.11 -37.46 11.67
N TRP A 38 20.78 -36.61 12.65
CA TRP A 38 19.51 -35.91 12.72
C TRP A 38 19.32 -34.97 11.52
N GLU A 39 20.33 -34.18 11.14
CA GLU A 39 20.25 -33.27 10.00
C GLU A 39 20.07 -34.03 8.67
N LYS A 40 20.78 -35.15 8.50
CA LYS A 40 20.59 -36.04 7.34
C LYS A 40 19.16 -36.59 7.28
N GLN A 41 18.57 -36.94 8.42
CA GLN A 41 17.19 -37.40 8.49
C GLN A 41 16.22 -36.27 8.15
N PHE A 42 16.39 -35.09 8.75
CA PHE A 42 15.58 -33.90 8.50
C PHE A 42 15.58 -33.53 7.01
N LYS A 43 16.74 -33.57 6.36
CA LYS A 43 16.87 -33.37 4.91
C LYS A 43 16.13 -34.45 4.10
N ARG A 44 16.23 -35.72 4.48
CA ARG A 44 15.58 -36.82 3.76
C ARG A 44 14.06 -36.80 3.90
N GLU A 45 13.56 -36.44 5.07
CA GLU A 45 12.14 -36.51 5.39
C GLU A 45 11.38 -35.25 5.02
N VAL A 46 11.95 -34.06 5.29
CA VAL A 46 11.26 -32.77 5.14
C VAL A 46 11.72 -32.07 3.87
N PHE A 47 13.03 -31.86 3.69
CA PHE A 47 13.56 -31.12 2.53
C PHE A 47 13.23 -31.81 1.20
N LYS A 48 13.40 -33.14 1.11
CA LYS A 48 13.01 -33.92 -0.08
C LYS A 48 11.53 -33.76 -0.44
N ARG A 49 10.66 -33.71 0.57
CA ARG A 49 9.21 -33.58 0.41
C ARG A 49 8.81 -32.19 -0.11
N ILE A 50 9.51 -31.14 0.31
CA ILE A 50 9.34 -29.80 -0.24
C ILE A 50 9.70 -29.80 -1.73
N ILE A 51 10.84 -30.39 -2.10
CA ILE A 51 11.25 -30.52 -3.51
C ILE A 51 10.20 -31.29 -4.33
N GLN A 52 9.69 -32.40 -3.81
CA GLN A 52 8.64 -33.17 -4.49
C GLN A 52 7.36 -32.34 -4.69
N THR A 53 6.99 -31.55 -3.69
CA THR A 53 5.81 -30.67 -3.75
C THR A 53 6.03 -29.56 -4.77
N LEU A 54 7.20 -28.93 -4.80
CA LEU A 54 7.59 -27.94 -5.79
C LEU A 54 7.51 -28.50 -7.21
N ASN A 55 8.08 -29.67 -7.45
CA ASN A 55 8.03 -30.34 -8.76
C ASN A 55 6.58 -30.61 -9.21
N ARG A 56 5.71 -31.07 -8.30
CA ARG A 56 4.27 -31.26 -8.61
C ARG A 56 3.53 -29.96 -8.92
N LEU A 57 3.97 -28.85 -8.33
CA LEU A 57 3.46 -27.52 -8.62
C LEU A 57 4.05 -26.94 -9.92
N GLY A 58 4.93 -27.66 -10.62
CA GLY A 58 5.55 -27.21 -11.87
C GLY A 58 6.76 -26.30 -11.68
N TRP A 59 7.39 -26.31 -10.50
CA TRP A 59 8.68 -25.66 -10.29
C TRP A 59 9.82 -26.55 -10.80
N THR A 60 10.83 -25.92 -11.40
CA THR A 60 12.10 -26.56 -11.71
C THR A 60 13.06 -26.34 -10.54
N VAL A 61 13.58 -27.42 -9.97
CA VAL A 61 14.52 -27.38 -8.83
C VAL A 61 15.87 -27.96 -9.26
N GLY A 62 16.92 -27.17 -9.14
CA GLY A 62 18.29 -27.53 -9.51
C GLY A 62 19.32 -27.21 -8.42
N PRO A 63 20.60 -27.61 -8.63
CA PRO A 63 21.69 -27.19 -7.76
C PRO A 63 21.86 -25.67 -7.81
N ASN A 64 22.30 -25.09 -6.70
CA ASN A 64 22.70 -23.69 -6.67
C ASN A 64 24.16 -23.59 -7.15
N LEU A 65 24.34 -23.23 -8.43
CA LEU A 65 25.66 -23.21 -9.09
C LEU A 65 26.62 -22.21 -8.45
N ASP A 66 26.12 -21.06 -7.97
CA ASP A 66 26.95 -20.07 -7.28
C ASP A 66 27.47 -20.63 -5.96
N ALA A 67 26.63 -21.35 -5.22
CA ALA A 67 27.03 -22.02 -3.99
C ALA A 67 27.99 -23.19 -4.25
N GLU A 68 27.79 -23.98 -5.31
CA GLU A 68 28.72 -25.05 -5.68
C GLU A 68 30.10 -24.54 -6.06
N LYS A 69 30.16 -23.38 -6.73
CA LYS A 69 31.42 -22.74 -7.12
C LYS A 69 32.15 -22.12 -5.94
N ASN A 70 31.45 -21.36 -5.10
CA ASN A 70 32.09 -20.52 -4.07
C ASN A 70 32.05 -21.13 -2.66
N TYR A 71 31.13 -22.08 -2.39
CA TYR A 71 30.81 -22.56 -1.04
C TYR A 71 30.50 -24.07 -1.01
N LYS A 72 31.43 -24.91 -1.47
CA LYS A 72 31.26 -26.38 -1.62
C LYS A 72 30.72 -27.09 -0.37
N CYS A 73 31.14 -26.67 0.83
CA CYS A 73 30.74 -27.31 2.09
C CYS A 73 29.24 -27.15 2.43
N ILE A 74 28.60 -26.07 1.98
CA ILE A 74 27.18 -25.78 2.25
C ILE A 74 26.29 -25.95 1.01
N ALA A 75 26.88 -26.05 -0.18
CA ALA A 75 26.17 -26.18 -1.46
C ALA A 75 25.17 -27.35 -1.46
N HIS A 76 25.51 -28.46 -0.80
CA HIS A 76 24.62 -29.62 -0.71
C HIS A 76 23.27 -29.31 -0.05
N GLY A 77 23.19 -28.31 0.81
CA GLY A 77 21.96 -27.84 1.47
C GLY A 77 21.19 -26.77 0.71
N MET A 78 21.72 -26.27 -0.40
CA MET A 78 21.12 -25.17 -1.18
C MET A 78 20.60 -25.68 -2.53
N ARG A 79 19.44 -25.17 -2.95
CA ARG A 79 18.82 -25.44 -4.25
C ARG A 79 18.30 -24.16 -4.85
N TRP A 80 18.45 -24.07 -6.16
CA TRP A 80 17.86 -23.02 -6.97
C TRP A 80 16.53 -23.49 -7.54
N CYS A 81 15.49 -22.69 -7.40
CA CYS A 81 14.13 -23.02 -7.83
C CYS A 81 13.63 -21.95 -8.81
N SER A 82 12.94 -22.37 -9.86
CA SER A 82 12.34 -21.43 -10.82
C SER A 82 11.00 -21.92 -11.37
N LYS A 83 10.11 -20.97 -11.65
CA LYS A 83 8.84 -21.19 -12.31
C LYS A 83 8.47 -19.94 -13.11
N GLY A 84 8.80 -19.94 -14.40
CA GLY A 84 8.75 -18.73 -15.22
C GLY A 84 9.68 -17.66 -14.64
N ASP A 85 9.18 -16.44 -14.48
CA ASP A 85 9.95 -15.32 -13.90
C ASP A 85 10.01 -15.33 -12.36
N LEU A 86 9.24 -16.21 -11.71
CA LEU A 86 9.33 -16.39 -10.26
C LEU A 86 10.50 -17.33 -9.94
N LYS A 87 11.43 -16.86 -9.13
CA LYS A 87 12.65 -17.56 -8.71
C LYS A 87 12.61 -17.78 -7.21
N ALA A 88 13.39 -18.73 -6.72
CA ALA A 88 13.51 -18.95 -5.29
C ALA A 88 14.81 -19.66 -4.88
N ASP A 89 15.26 -19.34 -3.68
CA ASP A 89 16.30 -20.07 -2.97
C ASP A 89 15.67 -21.01 -1.95
N LEU A 90 16.00 -22.29 -2.05
CA LEU A 90 15.61 -23.30 -1.08
C LEU A 90 16.87 -23.77 -0.34
N GLN A 91 16.92 -23.55 0.97
CA GLN A 91 18.07 -23.89 1.79
C GLN A 91 17.65 -24.69 3.02
N VAL A 92 18.45 -25.71 3.35
CA VAL A 92 18.46 -26.36 4.67
C VAL A 92 19.77 -26.02 5.38
N SER A 93 19.67 -25.67 6.67
CA SER A 93 20.80 -25.41 7.54
C SER A 93 20.48 -25.84 8.96
N GLY A 94 21.12 -26.93 9.42
CA GLY A 94 20.89 -27.48 10.74
C GLY A 94 19.42 -27.79 10.97
N ARG A 95 18.80 -27.07 11.89
CA ARG A 95 17.39 -27.26 12.29
C ARG A 95 16.36 -26.48 11.48
N SER A 96 16.79 -25.76 10.45
CA SER A 96 15.93 -24.83 9.71
C SER A 96 15.92 -25.12 8.21
N ILE A 97 14.74 -24.98 7.60
CA ILE A 97 14.57 -24.91 6.16
C ILE A 97 13.96 -23.56 5.81
N THR A 98 14.55 -22.89 4.83
CA THR A 98 14.05 -21.63 4.30
C THR A 98 13.79 -21.76 2.81
N PHE A 99 12.61 -21.34 2.39
CA PHE A 99 12.24 -21.20 0.98
C PHE A 99 11.89 -19.73 0.73
N GLU A 100 12.77 -19.01 0.05
CA GLU A 100 12.63 -17.58 -0.21
C GLU A 100 12.44 -17.33 -1.70
N MET A 101 11.31 -16.74 -2.07
CA MET A 101 10.89 -16.46 -3.43
C MET A 101 11.15 -15.00 -3.79
N PHE A 102 11.46 -14.73 -5.04
CA PHE A 102 11.71 -13.40 -5.57
C PHE A 102 11.45 -13.35 -7.08
N GLN A 103 11.45 -12.14 -7.63
CA GLN A 103 11.18 -11.88 -9.04
C GLN A 103 12.08 -10.76 -9.54
N ASN A 104 12.40 -10.79 -10.83
CA ASN A 104 13.29 -9.84 -11.50
C ASN A 104 12.55 -8.80 -12.37
N VAL A 105 11.23 -8.87 -12.46
CA VAL A 105 10.41 -8.03 -13.34
C VAL A 105 10.25 -6.60 -12.80
N ASN A 106 10.09 -6.46 -11.48
CA ASN A 106 9.82 -5.19 -10.82
C ASN A 106 10.64 -5.09 -9.52
N ALA A 107 11.93 -4.77 -9.62
CA ALA A 107 12.83 -4.60 -8.48
C ALA A 107 13.43 -3.18 -8.47
N PRO A 108 12.64 -2.16 -8.09
CA PRO A 108 13.02 -0.76 -8.25
C PRO A 108 14.15 -0.33 -7.32
N ASP A 109 14.26 -0.92 -6.13
CA ASP A 109 15.24 -0.50 -5.12
C ASP A 109 16.57 -1.24 -5.29
N ARG A 110 16.52 -2.47 -5.81
CA ARG A 110 17.68 -3.36 -6.04
C ARG A 110 17.54 -4.09 -7.39
N PRO A 111 17.82 -3.40 -8.52
CA PRO A 111 17.86 -4.05 -9.83
C PRO A 111 19.06 -5.01 -9.97
N ASP A 112 20.10 -4.81 -9.16
CA ASP A 112 21.22 -5.71 -9.01
C ASP A 112 20.77 -7.08 -8.48
N HIS A 113 21.40 -8.15 -8.98
CA HIS A 113 21.09 -9.54 -8.62
C HIS A 113 19.63 -9.98 -8.92
N GLY A 114 18.97 -9.31 -9.88
CA GLY A 114 17.68 -9.74 -10.41
C GLY A 114 16.55 -9.74 -9.37
N GLY A 115 16.54 -8.76 -8.46
CA GLY A 115 15.51 -8.61 -7.44
C GLY A 115 15.60 -9.59 -6.27
N ARG A 116 16.65 -10.42 -6.21
CA ARG A 116 16.90 -11.37 -5.11
C ARG A 116 16.99 -10.69 -3.75
N HIS A 117 17.59 -9.50 -3.70
CA HIS A 117 17.80 -8.73 -2.47
C HIS A 117 16.80 -7.56 -2.31
N GLN A 118 15.74 -7.52 -3.13
CA GLN A 118 14.67 -6.54 -3.00
C GLN A 118 14.00 -6.66 -1.62
N SER A 119 13.80 -5.53 -0.94
CA SER A 119 12.97 -5.44 0.27
C SER A 119 11.49 -5.41 -0.09
N ASN A 120 10.61 -5.89 0.79
CA ASN A 120 9.16 -5.95 0.57
C ASN A 120 8.81 -6.67 -0.75
N LYS A 121 9.42 -7.83 -0.96
CA LYS A 121 9.31 -8.62 -2.20
C LYS A 121 7.86 -8.84 -2.62
N GLU A 122 6.96 -9.13 -1.67
CA GLU A 122 5.53 -9.33 -1.95
C GLU A 122 4.84 -8.08 -2.49
N PHE A 123 5.23 -6.90 -2.01
CA PHE A 123 4.64 -5.63 -2.43
C PHE A 123 5.02 -5.29 -3.87
N HIS A 124 6.28 -5.53 -4.24
CA HIS A 124 6.77 -5.26 -5.59
C HIS A 124 6.38 -6.36 -6.59
N MET A 125 6.01 -7.54 -6.11
CA MET A 125 5.65 -8.66 -6.97
C MET A 125 4.38 -8.37 -7.78
N PRO A 126 4.40 -8.57 -9.11
CA PRO A 126 3.19 -8.48 -9.94
C PRO A 126 2.07 -9.38 -9.41
N TYR A 127 0.82 -8.94 -9.53
CA TYR A 127 -0.34 -9.58 -8.87
C TYR A 127 -0.44 -11.09 -9.10
N VAL A 128 -0.30 -11.55 -10.36
CA VAL A 128 -0.40 -12.98 -10.72
C VAL A 128 0.75 -13.79 -10.12
N MET A 129 1.97 -13.26 -10.14
CA MET A 129 3.13 -13.89 -9.51
C MET A 129 2.95 -13.99 -8.01
N ARG A 130 2.39 -12.94 -7.38
CA ARG A 130 2.09 -12.94 -5.95
C ARG A 130 1.07 -14.00 -5.58
N LEU A 131 0.05 -14.22 -6.41
CA LEU A 131 -0.91 -15.31 -6.21
C LEU A 131 -0.27 -16.69 -6.36
N GLU A 132 0.64 -16.87 -7.32
CA GLU A 132 1.32 -18.15 -7.54
C GLU A 132 2.34 -18.46 -6.43
N MET A 133 3.05 -17.44 -5.95
CA MET A 133 3.89 -17.47 -4.76
C MET A 133 3.08 -17.90 -3.53
N GLU A 134 1.94 -17.23 -3.29
CA GLU A 134 1.02 -17.52 -2.19
C GLU A 134 0.51 -18.96 -2.24
N ARG A 135 0.07 -19.40 -3.43
CA ARG A 135 -0.39 -20.76 -3.68
C ARG A 135 0.70 -21.78 -3.37
N THR A 136 1.94 -21.50 -3.78
CA THR A 136 3.09 -22.40 -3.58
C THR A 136 3.36 -22.59 -2.09
N ARG A 137 3.52 -21.50 -1.33
CA ARG A 137 3.81 -21.59 0.13
C ARG A 137 2.66 -22.26 0.90
N ARG A 138 1.40 -21.98 0.55
CA ARG A 138 0.23 -22.64 1.16
C ARG A 138 0.20 -24.13 0.88
N LYS A 139 0.42 -24.56 -0.36
CA LYS A 139 0.42 -25.97 -0.71
C LYS A 139 1.55 -26.75 -0.01
N ILE A 140 2.72 -26.13 0.16
CA ILE A 140 3.80 -26.73 0.96
C ILE A 140 3.39 -26.85 2.43
N ARG A 141 2.88 -25.77 3.03
CA ARG A 141 2.38 -25.78 4.41
C ARG A 141 1.33 -26.88 4.62
N ASP A 142 0.29 -26.88 3.80
CA ASP A 142 -0.83 -27.82 3.92
C ASP A 142 -0.35 -29.26 3.79
N TYR A 143 0.57 -29.52 2.86
CA TYR A 143 1.16 -30.85 2.69
C TYR A 143 1.97 -31.28 3.90
N LEU A 144 2.83 -30.40 4.44
CA LEU A 144 3.67 -30.74 5.59
C LEU A 144 2.83 -30.95 6.86
N CYS A 145 1.86 -30.07 7.14
CA CYS A 145 0.93 -30.22 8.26
C CYS A 145 0.04 -31.47 8.14
N ALA A 146 -0.23 -31.96 6.93
CA ALA A 146 -0.98 -33.21 6.74
C ALA A 146 -0.11 -34.47 6.97
N VAL A 147 1.17 -34.41 6.63
CA VAL A 147 2.10 -35.56 6.67
C VAL A 147 2.74 -35.76 8.04
N PHE A 148 3.03 -34.68 8.75
CA PHE A 148 3.68 -34.71 10.07
C PHE A 148 2.68 -34.42 11.17
N THR A 149 2.71 -35.20 12.25
CA THR A 149 1.70 -35.16 13.32
C THR A 149 1.70 -33.83 14.07
N ASP A 150 2.88 -33.29 14.39
CA ASP A 150 3.04 -32.17 15.32
C ASP A 150 3.58 -30.92 14.64
N TYR A 151 3.31 -30.78 13.34
CA TYR A 151 3.67 -29.60 12.57
C TYR A 151 2.63 -28.49 12.73
N LYS A 152 3.02 -27.40 13.40
CA LYS A 152 2.15 -26.25 13.67
C LYS A 152 2.47 -25.10 12.73
N PHE A 153 1.43 -24.48 12.17
CA PHE A 153 1.60 -23.24 11.42
C PHE A 153 1.32 -22.05 12.33
N THR A 154 2.34 -21.24 12.56
CA THR A 154 2.23 -19.96 13.24
C THR A 154 2.05 -18.89 12.17
N PRO A 155 0.82 -18.38 11.94
CA PRO A 155 0.64 -17.27 11.01
C PRO A 155 1.44 -16.07 11.52
N ALA A 156 2.20 -15.43 10.64
CA ALA A 156 2.65 -14.08 10.92
C ALA A 156 1.40 -13.18 10.99
N GLU A 157 1.47 -12.11 11.79
CA GLU A 157 0.45 -11.06 11.73
C GLU A 157 0.23 -10.67 10.26
N PRO A 158 -1.03 -10.55 9.79
CA PRO A 158 -1.32 -10.27 8.40
C PRO A 158 -0.68 -8.93 7.97
N ARG A 159 0.47 -9.00 7.27
CA ARG A 159 1.10 -7.81 6.68
C ARG A 159 0.39 -7.46 5.39
N GLY A 160 -0.62 -6.61 5.49
CA GLY A 160 -1.35 -6.07 4.33
C GLY A 160 -2.80 -6.51 4.26
N MET A 161 -3.38 -6.54 3.06
CA MET A 161 -4.73 -7.03 2.75
C MET A 161 -4.69 -7.76 1.42
N GLY A 162 -5.46 -8.85 1.30
CA GLY A 162 -5.51 -9.61 0.06
C GLY A 162 -6.07 -11.03 0.22
N PRO A 163 -6.23 -11.77 -0.90
CA PRO A 163 -6.79 -13.11 -0.89
C PRO A 163 -6.08 -14.08 0.06
N GLY A 164 -6.79 -14.49 1.11
CA GLY A 164 -6.31 -15.40 2.17
C GLY A 164 -5.21 -14.83 3.08
N ILE A 165 -5.03 -13.50 3.09
CA ILE A 165 -4.26 -12.79 4.12
C ILE A 165 -5.26 -12.23 5.12
N CYS A 166 -5.94 -11.15 4.74
CA CYS A 166 -7.10 -10.61 5.45
C CYS A 166 -7.93 -9.76 4.49
N THR A 167 -9.22 -9.70 4.77
CA THR A 167 -10.18 -8.78 4.13
C THR A 167 -10.09 -7.40 4.77
N ALA A 168 -10.63 -6.41 4.07
CA ALA A 168 -10.78 -5.06 4.64
C ALA A 168 -11.60 -5.07 5.93
N MET A 169 -12.64 -5.89 6.00
CA MET A 169 -13.49 -6.04 7.18
C MET A 169 -12.73 -6.65 8.36
N GLU A 170 -12.05 -7.78 8.16
CA GLU A 170 -11.26 -8.43 9.23
C GLU A 170 -10.20 -7.48 9.79
N LYS A 171 -9.59 -6.65 8.93
CA LYS A 171 -8.59 -5.66 9.36
C LYS A 171 -9.21 -4.52 10.16
N ILE A 172 -10.41 -4.05 9.79
CA ILE A 172 -11.15 -3.02 10.54
C ILE A 172 -11.60 -3.59 11.90
N GLU A 173 -12.13 -4.81 11.93
CA GLU A 173 -12.52 -5.50 13.17
C GLU A 173 -11.32 -5.62 14.14
N HIS A 174 -10.16 -6.06 13.63
CA HIS A 174 -8.94 -6.13 14.43
C HIS A 174 -8.49 -4.75 14.94
N HIS A 175 -8.56 -3.72 14.09
CA HIS A 175 -8.25 -2.34 14.49
C HIS A 175 -9.19 -1.86 15.62
N HIS A 176 -10.49 -2.13 15.53
CA HIS A 176 -11.46 -1.78 16.56
C HIS A 176 -11.24 -2.54 17.87
N ALA A 177 -11.03 -3.85 17.80
CA ALA A 177 -10.79 -4.70 18.97
C ALA A 177 -9.53 -4.23 19.74
N SER A 178 -8.45 -3.90 19.02
CA SER A 178 -7.19 -3.47 19.61
C SER A 178 -7.19 -2.03 20.15
N HIS A 179 -7.87 -1.09 19.47
CA HIS A 179 -7.79 0.34 19.82
C HIS A 179 -8.92 0.83 20.73
N ARG A 180 -10.07 0.13 20.78
CA ARG A 180 -11.24 0.61 21.53
C ARG A 180 -11.66 -0.28 22.68
N ASN A 181 -11.11 -1.50 22.84
CA ASN A 181 -11.58 -2.48 23.84
C ASN A 181 -13.11 -2.68 23.81
N GLN A 182 -13.71 -2.48 22.65
CA GLN A 182 -15.15 -2.62 22.43
C GLN A 182 -15.33 -3.83 21.53
N GLY A 183 -16.15 -4.79 21.99
CA GLY A 183 -16.28 -6.16 21.47
C GLY A 183 -16.42 -6.27 19.95
N ARG A 184 -17.61 -6.63 19.45
CA ARG A 184 -17.81 -6.82 18.00
C ARG A 184 -18.09 -5.46 17.35
N LEU A 185 -17.59 -5.28 16.13
CA LEU A 185 -17.81 -4.06 15.33
C LEU A 185 -19.31 -3.74 15.17
N ALA A 186 -20.16 -4.77 15.08
CA ALA A 186 -21.62 -4.63 14.97
C ALA A 186 -22.28 -3.94 16.18
N ASP A 187 -21.66 -4.02 17.36
CA ASP A 187 -22.24 -3.50 18.60
C ASP A 187 -21.79 -2.05 18.87
N PHE A 188 -21.01 -1.45 17.95
CA PHE A 188 -20.44 -0.13 18.11
C PHE A 188 -21.49 0.97 17.91
N VAL A 189 -21.83 1.67 18.99
CA VAL A 189 -22.63 2.90 18.96
C VAL A 189 -21.72 4.09 18.76
N VAL A 190 -21.98 4.86 17.71
CA VAL A 190 -21.14 6.02 17.40
C VAL A 190 -21.38 7.16 18.43
N PRO A 191 -20.38 8.00 18.77
CA PRO A 191 -20.57 9.12 19.72
C PRO A 191 -21.30 10.34 19.13
N GLN A 192 -22.31 10.88 19.85
CA GLN A 192 -23.34 11.86 19.40
C GLN A 192 -22.88 13.16 18.66
N HIS A 193 -21.60 13.52 18.64
CA HIS A 193 -21.13 14.85 18.23
C HIS A 193 -20.34 14.95 16.89
N ASN A 194 -20.13 13.87 16.11
CA ASN A 194 -19.19 13.89 14.95
C ASN A 194 -19.71 13.37 13.59
N TYR A 195 -20.97 13.63 13.22
CA TYR A 195 -21.63 12.85 12.16
C TYR A 195 -21.95 13.50 10.84
N LYS A 196 -21.97 14.82 10.78
CA LYS A 196 -22.57 15.45 9.61
C LYS A 196 -21.71 15.12 8.39
N SER A 197 -22.31 14.37 7.49
CA SER A 197 -21.78 14.07 6.18
C SER A 197 -21.66 15.37 5.39
N LYS A 198 -21.09 15.27 4.19
CA LYS A 198 -20.98 16.37 3.26
C LYS A 198 -22.34 16.96 2.83
N ASP A 199 -23.36 16.11 2.78
CA ASP A 199 -24.76 16.45 2.51
C ASP A 199 -25.53 16.92 3.77
N GLY A 200 -24.91 16.87 4.95
CA GLY A 200 -25.48 17.37 6.20
C GLY A 200 -26.26 16.32 7.01
N ASP A 201 -26.43 15.12 6.46
CA ASP A 201 -27.06 13.97 7.12
C ASP A 201 -26.15 13.36 8.19
N LEU A 202 -26.74 12.61 9.11
CA LEU A 202 -25.98 11.90 10.14
C LEU A 202 -25.47 10.56 9.58
N LEU A 203 -24.15 10.37 9.59
CA LEU A 203 -23.53 9.10 9.24
C LEU A 203 -23.81 8.02 10.28
N GLN A 204 -24.24 6.85 9.83
CA GLN A 204 -24.44 5.69 10.69
C GLN A 204 -23.36 4.63 10.48
N HIS A 205 -23.05 3.88 11.53
CA HIS A 205 -22.11 2.76 11.46
C HIS A 205 -22.65 1.65 10.54
N GLY A 206 -21.83 1.16 9.61
CA GLY A 206 -22.24 0.15 8.63
C GLY A 206 -23.13 0.68 7.50
N GLN A 207 -23.34 2.00 7.38
CA GLN A 207 -24.16 2.59 6.33
C GLN A 207 -23.45 2.58 4.98
N LYS A 208 -24.23 2.42 3.90
CA LYS A 208 -23.75 2.63 2.53
C LYS A 208 -23.53 4.12 2.28
N VAL A 209 -22.34 4.46 1.81
CA VAL A 209 -21.93 5.84 1.53
C VAL A 209 -21.22 5.95 0.18
N TRP A 210 -21.00 7.18 -0.25
CA TRP A 210 -20.20 7.51 -1.42
C TRP A 210 -19.04 8.39 -0.98
N ILE A 211 -17.85 8.13 -1.52
CA ILE A 211 -16.63 8.93 -1.28
C ILE A 211 -15.96 9.28 -2.60
N CYS A 212 -15.08 10.27 -2.59
CA CYS A 212 -14.17 10.52 -3.72
C CYS A 212 -12.79 9.94 -3.44
N ASP A 213 -12.24 9.20 -4.39
CA ASP A 213 -10.82 8.83 -4.34
C ASP A 213 -9.92 10.06 -4.56
N ARG A 214 -8.61 9.89 -4.36
CA ARG A 214 -7.61 10.96 -4.60
C ARG A 214 -7.62 11.50 -6.04
N LYS A 215 -8.18 10.78 -7.00
CA LYS A 215 -8.32 11.18 -8.42
C LYS A 215 -9.67 11.84 -8.71
N GLY A 216 -10.53 12.01 -7.69
CA GLY A 216 -11.87 12.58 -7.78
C GLY A 216 -12.93 11.64 -8.35
N ARG A 217 -12.67 10.33 -8.42
CA ARG A 217 -13.68 9.33 -8.82
C ARG A 217 -14.56 9.00 -7.63
N VAL A 218 -15.87 8.94 -7.86
CA VAL A 218 -16.79 8.53 -6.80
C VAL A 218 -16.78 7.01 -6.68
N LEU A 219 -16.58 6.52 -5.46
CA LEU A 219 -16.62 5.12 -5.10
C LEU A 219 -17.74 4.90 -4.09
N PRO A 220 -18.62 3.90 -4.31
CA PRO A 220 -19.51 3.44 -3.26
C PRO A 220 -18.70 2.66 -2.21
N GLY A 221 -19.17 2.68 -0.97
CA GLY A 221 -18.57 1.89 0.10
C GLY A 221 -19.48 1.77 1.30
N THR A 222 -18.95 1.12 2.35
CA THR A 222 -19.62 0.98 3.65
C THR A 222 -18.79 1.69 4.70
N ALA A 223 -19.39 2.62 5.45
CA ALA A 223 -18.70 3.46 6.41
C ALA A 223 -18.70 2.86 7.82
N TYR A 224 -17.54 2.87 8.46
CA TYR A 224 -17.32 2.47 9.84
C TYR A 224 -16.63 3.61 10.58
N TYR A 225 -17.18 4.02 11.71
CA TYR A 225 -16.60 5.11 12.50
C TYR A 225 -15.21 4.73 13.00
N ASN A 226 -14.24 5.63 12.87
CA ASN A 226 -12.89 5.42 13.39
C ASN A 226 -12.64 6.23 14.64
N SER A 227 -12.38 7.54 14.51
CA SER A 227 -12.04 8.45 15.59
C SER A 227 -12.24 9.90 15.16
N GLY A 228 -12.70 10.75 16.08
CA GLY A 228 -12.95 12.17 15.80
C GLY A 228 -13.93 12.32 14.63
N GLN A 229 -13.51 13.02 13.58
CA GLN A 229 -14.27 13.21 12.35
C GLN A 229 -13.91 12.19 11.25
N MET A 230 -13.10 11.17 11.54
CA MET A 230 -12.59 10.21 10.57
C MET A 230 -13.40 8.91 10.55
N TRP A 231 -13.60 8.37 9.35
CA TRP A 231 -14.35 7.16 9.07
C TRP A 231 -13.56 6.24 8.14
N LEU A 232 -13.59 4.94 8.44
CA LEU A 232 -13.06 3.89 7.57
C LEU A 232 -14.15 3.48 6.59
N VAL A 233 -13.94 3.74 5.31
CA VAL A 233 -14.88 3.38 4.24
C VAL A 233 -14.34 2.19 3.45
N VAL A 234 -15.04 1.06 3.53
CA VAL A 234 -14.73 -0.16 2.78
C VAL A 234 -15.27 -0.03 1.36
N THR A 235 -14.37 -0.04 0.37
CA THR A 235 -14.71 0.12 -1.06
C THR A 235 -14.68 -1.20 -1.83
N SER A 236 -13.98 -2.21 -1.31
CA SER A 236 -13.94 -3.55 -1.88
C SER A 236 -13.56 -4.58 -0.81
N ARG A 237 -13.64 -5.88 -1.15
CA ARG A 237 -13.27 -6.97 -0.23
C ARG A 237 -11.87 -6.82 0.40
N TYR A 238 -10.93 -6.18 -0.30
CA TYR A 238 -9.54 -6.02 0.13
C TYR A 238 -9.08 -4.56 0.18
N GLY A 239 -10.01 -3.60 0.14
CA GLY A 239 -9.69 -2.18 0.09
C GLY A 239 -10.62 -1.35 0.98
N TYR A 240 -10.01 -0.54 1.84
CA TYR A 240 -10.67 0.52 2.58
C TYR A 240 -9.80 1.78 2.57
N THR A 241 -10.39 2.91 2.93
CA THR A 241 -9.68 4.18 3.11
C THR A 241 -10.20 4.91 4.35
N ASN A 242 -9.38 5.77 4.93
CA ASN A 242 -9.78 6.64 6.04
C ASN A 242 -10.14 8.01 5.47
N VAL A 243 -11.35 8.49 5.74
CA VAL A 243 -11.95 9.69 5.11
C VAL A 243 -12.63 10.55 6.18
N ALA A 244 -12.55 11.87 6.07
CA ALA A 244 -13.24 12.77 6.98
C ALA A 244 -14.75 12.78 6.69
N ASN A 245 -15.59 12.95 7.72
CA ASN A 245 -17.05 12.99 7.60
C ASN A 245 -17.54 14.01 6.55
N CYS A 246 -16.91 15.17 6.47
CA CYS A 246 -17.21 16.25 5.52
C CYS A 246 -16.85 15.92 4.07
N GLU A 247 -16.23 14.78 3.79
CA GLU A 247 -15.93 14.27 2.44
C GLU A 247 -16.82 13.09 2.02
N ILE A 248 -17.71 12.64 2.90
CA ILE A 248 -18.58 11.48 2.69
C ILE A 248 -19.97 11.95 2.32
N TRP A 249 -20.59 11.34 1.31
CA TRP A 249 -21.99 11.56 0.97
C TRP A 249 -22.85 10.37 1.44
N THR A 250 -23.98 10.66 2.08
CA THR A 250 -25.02 9.67 2.43
C THR A 250 -25.92 9.35 1.24
N VAL A 251 -26.01 10.27 0.27
CA VAL A 251 -26.77 10.09 -0.96
C VAL A 251 -25.83 10.06 -2.17
N ASN A 252 -26.20 9.34 -3.23
CA ASN A 252 -25.41 9.32 -4.45
C ASN A 252 -25.24 10.76 -5.00
N PRO A 253 -24.01 11.29 -5.16
CA PRO A 253 -23.76 12.67 -5.58
C PRO A 253 -24.05 12.94 -7.08
N GLY A 254 -24.79 12.06 -7.76
CA GLY A 254 -25.18 12.17 -9.17
C GLY A 254 -24.33 11.30 -10.09
N ASP A 255 -23.79 11.87 -11.17
CA ASP A 255 -22.99 11.10 -12.14
C ASP A 255 -21.70 10.57 -11.49
N LEU A 256 -21.58 9.24 -11.43
CA LEU A 256 -20.43 8.53 -10.88
C LEU A 256 -19.23 8.52 -11.84
N ARG A 257 -19.46 8.72 -13.15
CA ARG A 257 -18.40 8.78 -14.16
C ARG A 257 -17.72 10.14 -14.21
N ARG A 258 -18.44 11.21 -13.82
CA ARG A 258 -17.86 12.54 -13.66
C ARG A 258 -16.81 12.55 -12.55
N LYS A 259 -15.57 12.90 -12.92
CA LYS A 259 -14.51 13.16 -11.95
C LYS A 259 -14.73 14.51 -11.27
N ARG A 260 -14.74 14.50 -9.94
CA ARG A 260 -14.84 15.66 -9.05
C ARG A 260 -13.43 16.06 -8.59
N ASN A 261 -12.58 16.44 -9.55
CA ASN A 261 -11.17 16.78 -9.31
C ASN A 261 -10.83 18.22 -9.71
N GLU A 262 -11.81 19.12 -9.62
CA GLU A 262 -11.75 20.51 -10.08
C GLU A 262 -10.55 21.25 -9.48
N TRP A 263 -10.33 21.09 -8.16
CA TRP A 263 -9.16 21.65 -7.45
C TRP A 263 -7.82 21.20 -8.04
N VAL A 264 -7.65 19.89 -8.28
CA VAL A 264 -6.41 19.31 -8.85
C VAL A 264 -6.23 19.72 -10.31
N ARG A 265 -7.32 19.75 -11.08
CA ARG A 265 -7.32 20.17 -12.48
C ARG A 265 -6.90 21.63 -12.60
N ARG A 266 -7.47 22.52 -11.78
CA ARG A 266 -7.12 23.95 -11.74
C ARG A 266 -5.64 24.14 -11.44
N LYS A 267 -5.15 23.55 -10.34
CA LYS A 267 -3.73 23.65 -9.95
C LYS A 267 -2.79 23.23 -11.08
N ARG A 268 -3.11 22.13 -11.76
CA ARG A 268 -2.30 21.63 -12.88
C ARG A 268 -2.33 22.56 -14.09
N LEU A 269 -3.50 23.08 -14.46
CA LEU A 269 -3.64 23.98 -15.61
C LEU A 269 -2.98 25.33 -15.34
N GLU A 270 -3.07 25.88 -14.12
CA GLU A 270 -2.36 27.10 -13.74
C GLU A 270 -0.84 26.89 -13.81
N ALA A 271 -0.33 25.78 -13.27
CA ALA A 271 1.10 25.47 -13.38
C ALA A 271 1.57 25.35 -14.84
N LEU A 272 0.77 24.75 -15.72
CA LEU A 272 1.07 24.67 -17.16
C LEU A 272 1.01 26.04 -17.83
N MET A 273 0.09 26.91 -17.41
CA MET A 273 -0.05 28.28 -17.90
C MET A 273 1.20 29.10 -17.52
N SER A 274 1.60 29.06 -16.25
CA SER A 274 2.82 29.72 -15.76
C SER A 274 4.07 29.18 -16.46
N ALA A 275 4.18 27.86 -16.66
CA ALA A 275 5.30 27.27 -17.38
C ALA A 275 5.35 27.65 -18.87
N ALA A 276 4.18 27.81 -19.52
CA ALA A 276 4.11 28.30 -20.89
C ALA A 276 4.54 29.78 -20.99
N ALA A 277 4.07 30.61 -20.06
CA ALA A 277 4.48 32.02 -19.97
C ALA A 277 5.99 32.17 -19.74
N ALA A 278 6.58 31.38 -18.83
CA ALA A 278 8.02 31.39 -18.58
C ALA A 278 8.86 30.97 -19.79
N ARG A 279 8.30 30.17 -20.71
CA ARG A 279 8.94 29.78 -21.97
C ARG A 279 8.62 30.72 -23.13
N MET A 280 7.92 31.83 -22.87
CA MET A 280 7.45 32.79 -23.88
C MET A 280 6.49 32.18 -24.92
N ASP A 281 5.83 31.05 -24.61
CA ASP A 281 4.78 30.45 -25.44
C ASP A 281 3.41 31.07 -25.10
N PHE A 282 3.22 32.30 -25.54
CA PHE A 282 2.04 33.11 -25.18
C PHE A 282 0.73 32.54 -25.74
N LYS A 283 0.76 31.89 -26.91
CA LYS A 283 -0.43 31.29 -27.52
C LYS A 283 -0.95 30.13 -26.66
N LYS A 284 -0.06 29.30 -26.13
CA LYS A 284 -0.43 28.22 -25.22
C LYS A 284 -0.90 28.75 -23.87
N ALA A 285 -0.24 29.78 -23.33
CA ALA A 285 -0.66 30.42 -22.09
C ALA A 285 -2.08 31.03 -22.21
N GLU A 286 -2.39 31.70 -23.32
CA GLU A 286 -3.72 32.26 -23.60
C GLU A 286 -4.78 31.17 -23.72
N THR A 287 -4.48 30.08 -24.42
CA THR A 287 -5.40 28.93 -24.53
C THR A 287 -5.72 28.36 -23.15
N LEU A 288 -4.72 28.18 -22.30
CA LEU A 288 -4.91 27.66 -20.93
C LEU A 288 -5.67 28.64 -20.04
N LYS A 289 -5.42 29.94 -20.18
CA LYS A 289 -6.18 31.00 -19.49
C LYS A 289 -7.67 30.92 -19.84
N ASN A 290 -8.00 30.81 -21.12
CA ASN A 290 -9.40 30.77 -21.59
C ASN A 290 -10.13 29.48 -21.19
N ILE A 291 -9.40 28.41 -20.87
CA ILE A 291 -9.97 27.18 -20.29
C ILE A 291 -10.25 27.34 -18.80
N LEU A 292 -9.39 28.08 -18.08
CA LEU A 292 -9.47 28.26 -16.64
C LEU A 292 -10.45 29.34 -16.19
N PHE A 293 -10.50 30.43 -16.95
CA PHE A 293 -11.21 31.64 -16.59
C PHE A 293 -12.10 32.09 -17.75
N PRO A 294 -13.24 32.75 -17.46
CA PRO A 294 -14.07 33.38 -18.48
C PRO A 294 -13.27 34.31 -19.40
N PRO A 295 -13.54 34.31 -20.72
CA PRO A 295 -12.91 35.24 -21.64
C PRO A 295 -13.14 36.68 -21.19
N GLN A 296 -12.10 37.51 -21.29
CA GLN A 296 -12.11 38.95 -20.93
C GLN A 296 -12.23 39.29 -19.43
N GLU A 297 -12.25 38.31 -18.53
CA GLU A 297 -12.26 38.62 -17.09
C GLU A 297 -10.87 39.09 -16.60
N SER A 298 -10.87 40.15 -15.79
CA SER A 298 -9.66 40.66 -15.13
C SER A 298 -9.23 39.71 -14.03
N LEU A 299 -7.96 39.31 -14.06
CA LEU A 299 -7.38 38.43 -13.06
C LEU A 299 -6.54 39.21 -12.06
N TYR A 300 -6.57 38.73 -10.82
CA TYR A 300 -5.89 39.31 -9.67
C TYR A 300 -5.05 38.26 -8.95
N MET A 301 -4.09 38.72 -8.16
CA MET A 301 -3.35 37.94 -7.17
C MET A 301 -3.67 38.48 -5.79
N ILE A 302 -3.73 37.62 -4.79
CA ILE A 302 -3.90 38.04 -3.39
C ILE A 302 -2.51 38.13 -2.77
N TRP A 303 -2.10 39.34 -2.41
CA TRP A 303 -0.86 39.60 -1.66
C TRP A 303 -1.15 39.70 -0.16
N THR A 304 -0.19 39.30 0.67
CA THR A 304 -0.27 39.43 2.13
C THR A 304 1.07 39.82 2.78
N ASP A 305 1.00 40.71 3.77
CA ASP A 305 2.14 41.15 4.58
C ASP A 305 2.52 40.12 5.68
N ARG A 306 1.56 39.33 6.18
CA ARG A 306 1.74 38.35 7.27
C ARG A 306 2.76 37.25 6.97
N HIS A 307 3.05 37.00 5.71
CA HIS A 307 4.01 36.00 5.26
C HIS A 307 5.22 36.62 4.57
N GLY A 308 5.71 37.75 5.11
CA GLY A 308 6.91 38.42 4.59
C GLY A 308 6.72 39.05 3.22
N GLY A 309 5.48 39.45 2.88
CA GLY A 309 5.15 40.05 1.59
C GLY A 309 5.05 39.01 0.46
N ALA A 310 4.14 38.06 0.58
CA ALA A 310 3.96 36.96 -0.38
C ALA A 310 2.57 36.94 -1.01
N TYR A 311 2.43 36.23 -2.12
CA TYR A 311 1.17 35.98 -2.80
C TYR A 311 0.60 34.60 -2.46
N PHE A 312 -0.72 34.48 -2.48
CA PHE A 312 -1.40 33.19 -2.32
C PHE A 312 -1.09 32.29 -3.53
N GLY A 313 -0.72 31.04 -3.26
CA GLY A 313 -0.57 30.02 -4.29
C GLY A 313 -1.92 29.56 -4.87
N PRO A 314 -1.96 28.81 -5.98
CA PRO A 314 -3.21 28.35 -6.60
C PRO A 314 -4.17 27.65 -5.63
N ASN A 315 -5.47 27.88 -5.79
CA ASN A 315 -6.53 27.43 -4.88
C ASN A 315 -6.34 27.86 -3.41
N TYR A 316 -5.80 29.05 -3.17
CA TYR A 316 -5.57 29.61 -1.83
C TYR A 316 -4.64 28.76 -0.95
N SER A 317 -3.79 27.93 -1.56
CA SER A 317 -2.96 26.97 -0.85
C SER A 317 -1.47 27.29 -0.99
N GLY A 318 -0.86 27.61 0.14
CA GLY A 318 0.54 28.02 0.23
C GLY A 318 0.77 29.48 -0.17
N TYR A 319 2.02 29.93 -0.05
CA TYR A 319 2.46 31.28 -0.37
C TYR A 319 3.69 31.24 -1.28
N THR A 320 3.83 32.25 -2.14
CA THR A 320 4.99 32.41 -3.02
C THR A 320 5.31 33.90 -3.19
N SER A 321 6.59 34.25 -3.25
CA SER A 321 7.03 35.60 -3.64
C SER A 321 7.08 35.78 -5.16
N ASP A 322 7.07 34.69 -5.92
CA ASP A 322 7.10 34.71 -7.39
C ASP A 322 5.69 34.99 -7.95
N THR A 323 5.53 36.16 -8.59
CA THR A 323 4.28 36.60 -9.24
C THR A 323 3.87 35.69 -10.39
N THR A 324 4.80 34.97 -11.02
CA THR A 324 4.52 34.02 -12.11
C THR A 324 3.85 32.75 -11.58
N GLN A 325 4.24 32.31 -10.39
CA GLN A 325 3.71 31.11 -9.73
C GLN A 325 2.54 31.40 -8.79
N ALA A 326 2.29 32.68 -8.47
CA ALA A 326 1.15 33.11 -7.68
C ALA A 326 -0.18 32.71 -8.33
N GLY A 327 -1.11 32.22 -7.51
CA GLY A 327 -2.44 31.83 -7.95
C GLY A 327 -3.20 33.00 -8.58
N LYS A 328 -3.96 32.71 -9.64
CA LYS A 328 -4.77 33.72 -10.33
C LYS A 328 -6.24 33.59 -9.92
N TYR A 329 -6.84 34.71 -9.58
CA TYR A 329 -8.20 34.78 -9.04
C TYR A 329 -9.07 35.76 -9.80
N THR A 330 -10.34 35.41 -9.96
CA THR A 330 -11.37 36.33 -10.47
C THR A 330 -11.82 37.30 -9.38
N ARG A 331 -12.57 38.35 -9.73
CA ARG A 331 -13.09 39.29 -8.72
C ARG A 331 -14.05 38.60 -7.75
N ALA A 332 -14.88 37.68 -8.25
CA ALA A 332 -15.78 36.89 -7.42
C ALA A 332 -15.03 36.03 -6.38
N GLU A 333 -13.87 35.49 -6.76
CA GLU A 333 -13.00 34.66 -5.92
C GLU A 333 -12.27 35.43 -4.82
N LEU A 334 -12.14 36.76 -4.96
CA LEU A 334 -11.56 37.63 -3.93
C LEU A 334 -12.55 37.94 -2.81
N LYS A 335 -13.86 37.91 -3.10
CA LYS A 335 -14.92 38.42 -2.22
C LYS A 335 -14.91 37.82 -0.80
N PRO A 336 -14.67 36.51 -0.59
CA PRO A 336 -14.59 35.94 0.76
C PRO A 336 -13.45 36.51 1.63
N TYR A 337 -12.39 37.03 1.00
CA TYR A 337 -11.19 37.53 1.67
C TYR A 337 -11.19 39.05 1.78
N LEU A 338 -11.50 39.75 0.69
CA LEU A 338 -11.36 41.20 0.55
C LEU A 338 -12.71 41.94 0.53
N GLY A 339 -13.83 41.21 0.39
CA GLY A 339 -15.13 41.82 0.14
C GLY A 339 -15.16 42.51 -1.23
N ASP A 340 -15.72 43.72 -1.28
CA ASP A 340 -15.73 44.55 -2.50
C ASP A 340 -14.51 45.49 -2.59
N ALA A 341 -13.69 45.55 -1.53
CA ALA A 341 -12.50 46.41 -1.45
C ALA A 341 -11.28 45.80 -2.15
N ASP A 342 -10.32 46.65 -2.55
CA ASP A 342 -9.04 46.23 -3.12
C ASP A 342 -7.99 45.90 -2.05
N GLU A 343 -8.17 46.43 -0.84
CA GLU A 343 -7.33 46.14 0.32
C GLU A 343 -8.23 45.92 1.54
N LYS A 344 -7.90 44.92 2.34
CA LYS A 344 -8.57 44.65 3.60
C LYS A 344 -7.61 43.97 4.57
N ASP A 345 -7.50 44.54 5.76
CA ASP A 345 -6.60 44.08 6.81
C ASP A 345 -5.15 43.94 6.31
N HIS A 346 -4.71 42.70 6.13
CA HIS A 346 -3.37 42.28 5.74
C HIS A 346 -3.29 41.78 4.30
N LEU A 347 -4.37 41.99 3.52
CA LEU A 347 -4.55 41.44 2.19
C LEU A 347 -4.73 42.55 1.15
N ARG A 348 -4.17 42.36 -0.04
CA ARG A 348 -4.30 43.28 -1.18
C ARG A 348 -4.57 42.53 -2.47
N ALA A 349 -5.51 43.02 -3.27
CA ALA A 349 -5.76 42.54 -4.63
C ALA A 349 -4.80 43.22 -5.61
N VAL A 350 -3.87 42.47 -6.19
CA VAL A 350 -2.91 42.96 -7.17
C VAL A 350 -3.33 42.54 -8.57
N PRO A 351 -3.68 43.46 -9.49
CA PRO A 351 -4.03 43.11 -10.86
C PRO A 351 -2.87 42.43 -11.58
N VAL A 352 -3.13 41.34 -12.30
CA VAL A 352 -2.08 40.57 -13.01
C VAL A 352 -1.37 41.41 -14.07
N ARG A 353 -2.06 42.40 -14.67
CA ARG A 353 -1.45 43.32 -15.65
C ARG A 353 -0.45 44.33 -15.04
N LYS A 354 -0.48 44.54 -13.73
CA LYS A 354 0.39 45.52 -13.03
C LYS A 354 1.64 44.88 -12.39
N ALA A 355 1.78 43.56 -12.48
CA ALA A 355 2.80 42.80 -11.74
C ALA A 355 3.85 42.11 -12.62
N ALA A 356 3.93 42.51 -13.89
CA ALA A 356 4.94 42.06 -14.86
C ALA A 356 5.98 43.15 -15.06
#